data_AF-A0AAV9AJ70-F1
#
_entry.id   AF-A0AAV9AJ70-F1
#
_cell.length_a   1.000
_cell.length_b   1.000
_cell.length_c   1.000
_cell.angle_alpha   90.00
_cell.angle_beta   90.00
_cell.angle_gamma   90.00
#
_symmetry.space_group_name_H-M   'P 1'
#
loop_
_entity.id
_entity.type
_entity.pdbx_description
1 polymer ?
#
loop_
_entity_poly.entity_id
_entity_poly.type
_entity_poly.pdbx_seq_one_letter_code
_entity_poly.pdbx_strand_id
1 'polypeptide(L)'
;MKSNITDTSASEGHGFRFACGAIERTIKEVKSELFRGCEEWVQRFLVSMPDHGGVVNFGGSHRFGMYKANFRWGRPSGVGFVSILNDGVVAVNDARDDEGGVQLSLALPPHHMEVFARWHG
;
A
#
# COMPACT_ATOMS: atom_id res chain seq x y z
N MET A 1 16.54 17.70 5.66
CA MET A 1 17.52 16.86 4.95
C MET A 1 16.89 16.50 3.60
N LYS A 2 17.43 16.99 2.48
CA LYS A 2 16.86 16.75 1.15
C LYS A 2 17.39 15.40 0.65
N SER A 3 16.56 14.36 0.60
CA SER A 3 16.91 13.10 -0.05
C SER A 3 16.59 13.22 -1.54
N ASN A 4 17.61 13.26 -2.38
CA ASN A 4 17.48 13.21 -3.83
C ASN A 4 17.05 11.81 -4.25
N ILE A 5 15.79 11.67 -4.66
CA ILE A 5 15.24 10.46 -5.29
C ILE A 5 15.44 10.61 -6.80
N THR A 6 16.67 10.44 -7.27
CA THR A 6 16.94 10.21 -8.70
C THR A 6 18.25 9.46 -8.81
N ASP A 7 18.20 8.13 -8.65
CA ASP A 7 19.19 7.27 -9.25
C ASP A 7 18.47 6.13 -9.97
N THR A 8 18.01 6.44 -11.19
CA THR A 8 17.31 5.52 -12.07
C THR A 8 18.33 4.88 -12.98
N SER A 9 19.04 3.87 -12.48
CA SER A 9 19.79 2.91 -13.30
C SER A 9 19.72 1.51 -12.69
N ALA A 10 18.52 1.06 -12.33
CA ALA A 10 18.30 -0.30 -11.87
C ALA A 10 17.85 -1.18 -13.05
N SER A 11 18.72 -2.10 -13.50
CA SER A 11 18.28 -3.26 -14.28
C SER A 11 17.23 -4.04 -13.48
N GLU A 12 16.38 -4.80 -14.17
CA GLU A 12 15.07 -5.31 -13.71
C GLU A 12 15.09 -6.12 -12.37
N GLY A 13 16.25 -6.52 -11.84
CA GLY A 13 16.38 -7.15 -10.51
C GLY A 13 16.80 -6.22 -9.35
N HIS A 14 17.41 -5.06 -9.64
CA HIS A 14 17.92 -4.16 -8.59
C HIS A 14 16.82 -3.28 -7.99
N GLY A 15 15.82 -2.89 -8.80
CA GLY A 15 14.76 -1.97 -8.37
C GLY A 15 13.89 -2.55 -7.25
N PHE A 16 13.46 -3.81 -7.40
CA PHE A 16 12.64 -4.49 -6.40
C PHE A 16 13.38 -4.67 -5.06
N ARG A 17 14.62 -5.19 -5.09
CA ARG A 17 15.42 -5.38 -3.88
C ARG A 17 15.73 -4.06 -3.18
N PHE A 18 16.03 -3.02 -3.95
CA PHE A 18 16.25 -1.68 -3.43
C PHE A 18 14.99 -1.14 -2.74
N ALA A 19 13.83 -1.27 -3.38
CA ALA A 19 12.54 -0.85 -2.81
C ALA A 19 12.21 -1.60 -1.50
N CYS A 20 12.35 -2.94 -1.49
CA CYS A 20 12.17 -3.73 -0.27
C CYS A 20 13.11 -3.27 0.86
N GLY A 21 14.39 -3.07 0.54
CA GLY A 21 15.36 -2.61 1.52
C GLY A 21 15.06 -1.19 2.05
N ALA A 22 14.57 -0.29 1.20
CA ALA A 22 14.14 1.04 1.61
C ALA A 22 12.94 0.98 2.57
N ILE A 23 11.90 0.22 2.21
CA ILE A 23 10.71 0.03 3.06
C ILE A 23 11.09 -0.61 4.40
N GLU A 24 11.93 -1.64 4.40
CA GLU A 24 12.37 -2.32 5.62
C GLU A 24 13.11 -1.36 6.57
N ARG A 25 14.04 -0.55 6.03
CA ARG A 25 14.75 0.46 6.83
C ARG A 25 13.80 1.47 7.44
N THR A 26 12.88 2.03 6.64
CA THR A 26 11.89 2.99 7.14
C THR A 26 11.00 2.38 8.22
N ILE A 27 10.56 1.12 8.07
CA ILE A 27 9.80 0.43 9.12
C ILE A 27 10.61 0.28 10.42
N LYS A 28 11.90 -0.06 10.34
CA LYS A 28 12.77 -0.18 11.52
C LYS A 28 12.96 1.16 12.22
N GLU A 29 13.16 2.23 11.45
CA GLU A 29 13.28 3.60 11.96
C GLU A 29 11.98 4.03 12.67
N VAL A 30 10.83 3.91 12.01
CA VAL A 30 9.52 4.24 12.60
C VAL A 30 9.28 3.41 13.88
N LYS A 31 9.64 2.13 13.90
CA LYS A 31 9.49 1.29 15.11
C LYS A 31 10.34 1.76 16.29
N SER A 32 11.52 2.32 16.04
CA SER A 32 12.36 2.85 17.12
C SER A 32 11.72 4.05 17.81
N GLU A 33 10.97 4.87 17.06
CA GLU A 33 10.33 6.08 17.57
C GLU A 33 8.96 6.33 16.90
N LEU A 34 7.95 5.59 17.36
CA LEU A 34 6.66 5.46 16.66
C LEU A 34 5.94 6.77 16.35
N PHE A 35 6.02 7.75 17.25
CA PHE A 35 5.29 9.02 17.13
C PHE A 35 6.18 10.20 16.76
N ARG A 36 7.45 9.96 16.38
CA ARG A 36 8.34 11.06 15.98
C ARG A 36 7.75 11.81 14.77
N GLY A 37 7.44 13.09 14.97
CA GLY A 37 6.87 13.96 13.94
C GLY A 37 5.43 13.64 13.55
N CYS A 38 4.65 13.03 14.45
CA CYS A 38 3.25 12.69 14.21
C CYS A 38 2.36 13.92 13.95
N GLU A 39 2.79 15.08 14.43
CA GLU A 39 2.14 16.37 14.24
C GLU A 39 1.99 16.74 12.75
N GLU A 40 2.89 16.23 11.90
CA GLU A 40 2.90 16.52 10.46
C GLU A 40 2.30 15.39 9.61
N TRP A 41 1.92 14.25 10.19
CA TRP A 41 1.53 13.06 9.40
C TRP A 41 0.35 13.32 8.47
N VAL A 42 -0.68 14.01 8.97
CA VAL A 42 -1.86 14.35 8.17
C VAL A 42 -1.48 15.25 7.01
N GLN A 43 -0.63 16.26 7.25
CA GLN A 43 -0.17 17.16 6.20
C GLN A 43 0.64 16.41 5.14
N ARG A 44 1.57 15.53 5.56
CA ARG A 44 2.38 14.70 4.65
C ARG A 44 1.53 13.76 3.81
N PHE A 45 0.48 13.17 4.39
CA PHE A 45 -0.46 12.34 3.67
C PHE A 45 -1.28 13.14 2.65
N LEU A 46 -1.81 14.30 3.04
CA LEU A 46 -2.62 15.12 2.13
C LEU A 46 -1.83 15.60 0.90
N VAL A 47 -0.55 15.94 1.06
CA VAL A 47 0.31 16.32 -0.07
C VAL A 47 0.81 15.14 -0.91
N SER A 48 0.62 13.89 -0.47
CA SER A 48 0.97 12.68 -1.23
C SER A 48 -0.22 12.06 -1.99
N MET A 49 -1.40 12.66 -1.90
CA MET A 49 -2.63 12.25 -2.62
C MET A 49 -2.53 12.62 -4.12
N PRO A 50 -3.36 12.03 -5.00
CA PRO A 50 -2.94 11.48 -6.30
C PRO A 50 -2.53 12.50 -7.38
N ASP A 51 -2.73 13.80 -7.16
CA ASP A 51 -2.33 14.85 -8.09
C ASP A 51 -0.85 15.27 -7.98
N HIS A 52 -0.09 14.64 -7.07
CA HIS A 52 1.33 14.93 -6.83
C HIS A 52 2.21 13.73 -7.17
N GLY A 53 2.29 13.47 -8.48
CA GLY A 53 2.87 12.30 -9.15
C GLY A 53 4.14 11.72 -8.53
N GLY A 54 4.02 10.47 -8.06
CA GLY A 54 5.16 9.61 -7.71
C GLY A 54 5.04 8.87 -6.38
N VAL A 55 4.01 9.16 -5.57
CA VAL A 55 3.80 8.48 -4.27
C VAL A 55 2.65 7.48 -4.37
N VAL A 56 2.88 6.27 -3.85
CA VAL A 56 1.84 5.25 -3.68
C VAL A 56 1.51 5.15 -2.20
N ASN A 57 0.26 5.46 -1.85
CA ASN A 57 -0.22 5.37 -0.48
C ASN A 57 -0.85 3.99 -0.24
N PHE A 58 -0.64 3.44 0.95
CA PHE A 58 -1.24 2.17 1.37
C PHE A 58 -2.17 2.42 2.56
N GLY A 59 -3.36 1.84 2.51
CA GLY A 59 -4.35 1.89 3.60
C GLY A 59 -4.73 0.49 4.05
N GLY A 60 -4.96 0.32 5.35
CA GLY A 60 -5.39 -0.96 5.92
C GLY A 60 -4.24 -1.86 6.40
N SER A 61 -4.58 -3.11 6.72
CA SER A 61 -3.65 -4.13 7.16
C SER A 61 -4.24 -5.52 6.99
N HIS A 62 -3.41 -6.46 6.50
CA HIS A 62 -3.76 -7.89 6.48
C HIS A 62 -3.95 -8.51 7.88
N ARG A 63 -3.64 -7.77 8.95
CA ARG A 63 -3.81 -8.22 10.33
C ARG A 63 -5.14 -7.82 10.96
N PHE A 64 -5.94 -7.01 10.27
CA PHE A 64 -7.23 -6.58 10.80
C PHE A 64 -8.26 -7.72 10.87
N GLY A 65 -8.08 -8.79 10.10
CA GLY A 65 -8.93 -9.99 10.18
C GLY A 65 -10.36 -9.71 9.73
N MET A 66 -10.52 -8.96 8.64
CA MET A 66 -11.82 -8.52 8.14
C MET A 66 -12.74 -9.70 7.79
N TYR A 67 -12.18 -10.80 7.30
CA TYR A 67 -12.95 -12.02 7.00
C TYR A 67 -13.21 -12.90 8.23
N LYS A 68 -12.74 -12.52 9.44
CA LYS A 68 -13.06 -13.20 10.71
C LYS A 68 -14.41 -12.77 11.29
N ALA A 69 -14.95 -11.63 10.83
CA ALA A 69 -16.28 -11.18 11.25
C ALA A 69 -17.33 -12.27 10.92
N ASN A 70 -18.18 -12.61 11.88
CA ASN A 70 -19.25 -13.59 11.67
C ASN A 70 -20.46 -13.21 12.53
N PHE A 71 -21.51 -12.72 11.87
CA PHE A 71 -22.76 -12.30 12.51
C PHE A 71 -23.82 -13.40 12.48
N ARG A 72 -23.40 -14.67 12.51
CA ARG A 72 -24.26 -15.88 12.39
C ARG A 72 -24.87 -16.09 11.00
N TRP A 73 -24.57 -15.24 10.03
CA TRP A 73 -24.87 -15.41 8.61
C TRP A 73 -23.69 -15.95 7.80
N GLY A 74 -22.61 -16.33 8.48
CA GLY A 74 -21.35 -16.75 7.85
C GLY A 74 -20.33 -15.61 7.77
N ARG A 75 -19.19 -15.94 7.17
CA ARG A 75 -18.08 -14.99 6.92
C ARG A 75 -18.41 -14.13 5.70
N PRO A 76 -17.86 -12.90 5.60
CA PRO A 76 -18.02 -12.06 4.42
C PRO A 76 -17.64 -12.78 3.13
N SER A 77 -18.43 -12.57 2.07
CA SER A 77 -18.10 -13.04 0.71
C SER A 77 -17.04 -12.16 0.05
N GLY A 78 -16.94 -10.89 0.43
CA GLY A 78 -15.93 -9.94 -0.03
C GLY A 78 -15.81 -8.75 0.93
N VAL A 79 -14.61 -8.18 1.00
CA VAL A 79 -14.29 -6.97 1.76
C VAL A 79 -13.61 -5.98 0.82
N GLY A 80 -13.98 -4.70 0.91
CA GLY A 80 -13.37 -3.63 0.12
C GLY A 80 -13.41 -2.28 0.83
N PHE A 81 -12.41 -1.44 0.59
CA PHE A 81 -12.28 -0.10 1.17
C PHE A 81 -12.72 0.96 0.15
N VAL A 82 -14.02 1.17 0.01
CA VAL A 82 -14.56 2.01 -1.07
C VAL A 82 -14.12 3.48 -0.95
N SER A 83 -13.96 3.99 0.28
CA SER A 83 -13.68 5.42 0.50
C SER A 83 -12.29 5.86 0.04
N ILE A 84 -11.29 4.96 0.00
CA ILE A 84 -9.89 5.32 -0.27
C ILE A 84 -9.44 4.99 -1.70
N LEU A 85 -10.21 4.16 -2.42
CA LEU A 85 -9.83 3.71 -3.76
C LEU A 85 -9.83 4.84 -4.79
N ASN A 86 -10.74 5.82 -4.65
CA ASN A 86 -10.78 6.98 -5.55
C ASN A 86 -9.61 7.94 -5.34
N ASP A 87 -8.88 7.81 -4.23
CA ASP A 87 -7.78 8.70 -3.86
C ASP A 87 -6.40 8.12 -4.27
N GLY A 88 -6.36 7.10 -5.12
CA GLY A 88 -5.11 6.47 -5.54
C GLY A 88 -4.41 5.68 -4.43
N VAL A 89 -5.13 5.32 -3.37
CA VAL A 89 -4.62 4.50 -2.26
C VAL A 89 -4.80 3.02 -2.59
N VAL A 90 -3.75 2.23 -2.36
CA VAL A 90 -3.81 0.77 -2.38
C VAL A 90 -4.34 0.27 -1.04
N ALA A 91 -5.51 -0.37 -1.06
CA ALA A 91 -6.08 -1.00 0.12
C ALA A 91 -5.43 -2.38 0.36
N VAL A 92 -5.10 -2.65 1.62
CA VAL A 92 -4.46 -3.89 2.09
C VAL A 92 -5.34 -4.56 3.12
N ASN A 93 -5.69 -5.83 2.90
CA ASN A 93 -6.47 -6.63 3.83
C ASN A 93 -6.07 -8.11 3.82
N ASP A 94 -6.62 -8.89 4.75
CA ASP A 94 -6.47 -10.33 4.79
C ASP A 94 -7.12 -10.97 3.57
N ALA A 95 -6.50 -12.01 3.02
CA ALA A 95 -7.14 -12.84 2.00
C ALA A 95 -8.28 -13.66 2.59
N ARG A 96 -9.32 -13.89 1.80
CA ARG A 96 -10.51 -14.62 2.24
C ARG A 96 -10.25 -16.11 2.51
N ASP A 97 -9.57 -16.74 1.54
CA ASP A 97 -9.49 -18.20 1.42
C ASP A 97 -8.07 -18.75 1.63
N ASP A 98 -7.08 -17.86 1.81
CA ASP A 98 -5.69 -18.22 2.05
C ASP A 98 -5.24 -17.75 3.43
N GLU A 99 -4.90 -18.69 4.31
CA GLU A 99 -4.48 -18.38 5.67
C GLU A 99 -3.10 -17.70 5.65
N GLY A 100 -3.06 -16.45 6.11
CA GLY A 100 -1.85 -15.62 6.00
C GLY A 100 -1.70 -14.92 4.64
N GLY A 101 -2.62 -15.16 3.70
CA GLY A 101 -2.66 -14.46 2.43
C GLY A 101 -2.99 -12.97 2.58
N VAL A 102 -2.53 -12.18 1.60
CA VAL A 102 -2.74 -10.73 1.54
C VAL A 102 -3.53 -10.40 0.28
N GLN A 103 -4.62 -9.65 0.45
CA GLN A 103 -5.36 -9.05 -0.67
C GLN A 103 -4.94 -7.59 -0.83
N LEU A 104 -4.64 -7.21 -2.08
CA LEU A 104 -4.42 -5.83 -2.49
C LEU A 104 -5.57 -5.40 -3.39
N SER A 105 -6.19 -4.25 -3.10
CA SER A 105 -7.23 -3.66 -3.93
C SER A 105 -6.82 -2.24 -4.32
N LEU A 106 -6.93 -1.91 -5.61
CA LEU A 106 -6.57 -0.60 -6.14
C LEU A 106 -7.51 -0.23 -7.30
N ALA A 107 -7.73 1.06 -7.50
CA ALA A 107 -8.43 1.59 -8.66
C ALA A 107 -7.47 2.49 -9.44
N LEU A 108 -7.29 2.19 -10.72
CA LEU A 108 -6.44 2.94 -11.65
C LEU A 108 -7.25 3.33 -12.89
N PRO A 109 -6.86 4.38 -13.62
CA PRO A 109 -7.37 4.62 -14.97
C PRO A 109 -7.25 3.36 -15.84
N PRO A 110 -8.22 3.07 -16.74
CA PRO A 110 -8.26 1.80 -17.48
C PRO A 110 -6.94 1.43 -18.18
N HIS A 111 -6.29 2.38 -18.84
CA HIS A 111 -5.01 2.17 -19.52
C HIS A 111 -3.88 1.78 -18.56
N HIS A 112 -3.83 2.34 -17.35
CA HIS A 112 -2.86 1.95 -16.33
C HIS A 112 -3.16 0.57 -15.76
N MET A 113 -4.44 0.23 -15.60
CA MET A 113 -4.84 -1.11 -15.15
C MET A 113 -4.46 -2.19 -16.17
N GLU A 114 -4.59 -1.92 -17.46
CA GLU A 114 -4.15 -2.82 -18.53
C GLU A 114 -2.64 -3.06 -18.50
N VAL A 115 -1.85 -2.00 -18.28
CA VAL A 115 -0.39 -2.11 -18.12
C VAL A 115 -0.05 -2.91 -16.86
N PHE A 116 -0.70 -2.60 -15.73
CA PHE A 116 -0.50 -3.31 -14.47
C PHE A 116 -0.79 -4.80 -14.58
N ALA A 117 -1.90 -5.18 -15.22
CA ALA A 117 -2.28 -6.58 -15.42
C ALA A 117 -1.27 -7.37 -16.28
N ARG A 118 -0.51 -6.70 -17.16
CA ARG A 118 0.53 -7.32 -18.00
C ARG A 118 1.86 -7.49 -17.30
N TRP A 119 2.07 -6.83 -16.16
CA TRP A 119 3.35 -6.83 -15.44
C TRP A 119 3.60 -8.14 -14.67
N HIS A 120 2.58 -8.98 -14.51
CA HIS A 120 2.71 -10.35 -14.02
C HIS A 120 2.85 -11.31 -15.20
N GLY A 121 4.07 -11.46 -15.71
CA GLY A 121 4.50 -12.43 -16.73
C GLY A 121 5.89 -12.95 -16.42
#